data_AF-A0A7Y2PIU3-F1
#
_entry.id   AF-A0A7Y2PIU3-F1
#
_cell.length_a   1.000
_cell.length_b   1.000
_cell.length_c   1.000
_cell.angle_alpha   90.00
_cell.angle_beta   90.00
_cell.angle_gamma   90.00
#
_symmetry.space_group_name_H-M   'P 1'
#
loop_
_entity.id
_entity.type
_entity.pdbx_description
1 polymer ?
#
loop_
_entity_poly.entity_id
_entity_poly.type
_entity_poly.pdbx_seq_one_letter_code
_entity_poly.pdbx_strand_id
1 'polypeptide(L)' 'DGHGLISQPDLGYELECRATGAPYCLVYCPVGEDFFCFEPVSHPVNAHHLPGRPGLHLLHKGQSAGLALSLGYRPLRGIL' A
#
# COMPACT_ATOMS: atom_id res chain seq x y z
N ASP A 1 -4.90 7.59 -6.63
CA ASP A 1 -3.67 6.79 -6.74
C ASP A 1 -2.70 7.19 -5.65
N GLY A 2 -1.94 6.22 -5.15
CA GLY A 2 -1.00 6.37 -4.04
C GLY A 2 0.44 6.14 -4.49
N HIS A 3 1.35 6.90 -3.88
CA HIS A 3 2.80 6.76 -4.06
C HIS A 3 3.46 6.60 -2.69
N GLY A 4 4.42 5.70 -2.58
CA GLY A 4 5.18 5.47 -1.35
C GLY A 4 6.64 5.12 -1.65
N LEU A 5 7.50 5.30 -0.66
CA LEU A 5 8.92 4.93 -0.73
C LEU A 5 9.29 4.15 0.53
N ILE A 6 9.77 2.92 0.36
CA ILE A 6 10.37 2.12 1.43
C ILE A 6 11.88 2.23 1.27
N SER A 7 12.57 2.79 2.25
CA SER A 7 14.02 2.97 2.23
C SER A 7 14.71 2.03 3.21
N GLN A 8 15.75 1.34 2.74
CA GLN A 8 16.62 0.50 3.54
C GLN A 8 18.08 0.96 3.34
N PRO A 9 18.48 2.11 3.93
CA PRO A 9 19.80 2.70 3.69
C PRO A 9 20.95 1.79 4.07
N ASP A 10 20.83 1.08 5.20
CA ASP A 10 21.84 0.14 5.70
C ASP A 10 22.03 -1.06 4.76
N LEU A 11 21.01 -1.38 3.96
CA LEU A 11 21.05 -2.42 2.93
C LEU A 11 21.29 -1.85 1.52
N GLY A 12 21.41 -0.53 1.37
CA GLY A 12 21.77 0.14 0.12
C GLY A 12 20.68 0.13 -0.95
N TYR A 13 19.39 0.10 -0.59
CA TYR A 13 18.31 0.14 -1.59
C TYR A 13 17.02 0.84 -1.13
N GLU A 14 16.17 1.11 -2.11
CA GLU A 14 14.81 1.60 -1.93
C GLU A 14 13.81 0.83 -2.80
N LEU A 15 12.54 0.82 -2.38
CA LEU A 15 11.41 0.35 -3.17
C LEU A 15 10.42 1.50 -3.39
N GLU A 16 10.26 1.93 -4.63
CA GLU A 16 9.21 2.86 -5.04
C GLU A 16 7.90 2.12 -5.24
N CYS A 17 6.88 2.48 -4.47
CA CYS A 17 5.56 1.88 -4.50
C CYS A 17 4.61 2.79 -5.29
N ARG A 18 3.85 2.23 -6.23
CA ARG A 18 2.72 2.91 -6.88
C ARG A 18 1.48 2.04 -6.78
N ALA A 19 0.38 2.64 -6.31
CA ALA A 19 -0.88 1.94 -6.15
C ALA A 19 -2.01 2.68 -6.86
N THR A 20 -2.80 1.96 -7.67
CA THR A 20 -3.97 2.49 -8.36
C THR A 20 -5.23 1.87 -7.76
N GLY A 21 -6.24 2.71 -7.51
CA GLY A 21 -7.50 2.31 -6.87
C GLY A 21 -7.40 2.08 -5.35
N ALA A 22 -6.23 2.25 -4.74
CA ALA A 22 -6.00 2.12 -3.30
C ALA A 22 -5.72 3.51 -2.66
N PRO A 23 -6.76 4.29 -2.32
CA PRO A 23 -6.58 5.62 -1.73
C PRO A 23 -6.15 5.60 -0.26
N TYR A 24 -6.15 4.44 0.39
CA TYR A 24 -5.70 4.27 1.78
C TYR A 24 -4.47 3.36 1.82
N CYS A 25 -3.67 3.50 2.88
CA CYS A 25 -2.55 2.62 3.16
C CYS A 25 -2.51 2.32 4.66
N LEU A 26 -2.35 1.04 5.01
CA LEU A 26 -2.09 0.59 6.37
C LEU A 26 -0.61 0.24 6.50
N VAL A 27 0.00 0.66 7.60
CA VAL A 27 1.35 0.28 7.99
C VAL A 27 1.26 -0.39 9.35
N TYR A 28 1.77 -1.61 9.44
CA TYR A 28 1.72 -2.39 10.68
C TYR A 28 3.11 -2.96 10.99
N CYS A 29 3.55 -2.78 12.23
CA CYS A 29 4.80 -3.33 12.75
C CYS A 29 4.44 -4.29 13.90
N PRO A 30 4.50 -5.62 13.69
CA PRO A 30 4.27 -6.58 14.75
C PRO A 30 5.31 -6.42 15.87
N VAL A 31 4.88 -6.59 17.11
CA VAL A 31 5.77 -6.46 18.27
C VAL A 31 6.77 -7.62 18.29
N GLY A 32 8.06 -7.28 18.32
CA GLY A 32 9.15 -8.26 18.45
C GLY A 32 9.62 -8.88 17.14
N GLU A 33 9.15 -8.39 16.00
CA GLU A 33 9.49 -8.90 14.67
C GLU A 33 10.30 -7.87 13.86
N ASP A 34 11.23 -8.34 13.04
CA ASP A 34 12.12 -7.49 12.21
C ASP A 34 11.53 -7.17 10.83
N PHE A 35 10.21 -7.05 10.74
CA PHE A 35 9.51 -6.67 9.51
C PHE A 35 8.36 -5.72 9.79
N PHE A 36 7.87 -5.07 8.74
CA PHE A 36 6.62 -4.34 8.76
C PHE A 36 5.80 -4.68 7.51
N CYS A 37 4.49 -4.53 7.62
CA CYS A 37 3.57 -4.62 6.50
C CYS A 37 3.32 -3.22 5.91
N PHE A 38 3.30 -3.14 4.58
CA PHE A 38 2.84 -1.97 3.82
C PHE A 38 1.67 -2.40 2.94
N GLU A 39 0.48 -1.88 3.22
CA GLU A 39 -0.76 -2.41 2.67
C GLU A 39 -1.59 -1.30 2.02
N PRO A 40 -1.44 -1.05 0.70
CA PRO A 40 -2.38 -0.24 -0.04
C PRO A 40 -3.75 -0.93 -0.10
N VAL A 41 -4.80 -0.24 0.34
CA VAL A 41 -6.16 -0.79 0.43
C VAL A 41 -7.19 0.17 -0.17
N SER A 42 -8.31 -0.37 -0.68
CA SER A 42 -9.36 0.42 -1.31
C SER A 42 -10.18 1.24 -0.31
N HIS A 43 -10.26 0.80 0.94
CA HIS A 43 -11.11 1.37 2.00
C HIS A 43 -10.44 1.24 3.37
N PRO A 44 -10.79 2.09 4.35
CA PRO A 44 -10.22 2.00 5.69
C PRO A 44 -10.75 0.78 6.45
N VAL A 45 -10.04 0.41 7.52
CA VAL A 45 -10.54 -0.56 8.49
C VAL A 45 -11.93 -0.12 8.97
N ASN A 46 -12.84 -1.08 9.10
CA ASN A 46 -14.22 -0.87 9.54
C ASN A 46 -15.14 -0.11 8.55
N ALA A 47 -14.76 0.09 7.28
CA ALA A 47 -15.53 0.88 6.31
C ALA A 47 -17.00 0.46 6.15
N HIS A 48 -17.33 -0.82 6.34
CA HIS A 48 -18.71 -1.32 6.28
C HIS A 48 -19.65 -0.68 7.31
N HIS A 49 -19.12 -0.27 8.47
CA HIS A 49 -19.89 0.33 9.56
C HIS A 49 -19.79 1.86 9.58
N LEU A 50 -18.92 2.46 8.77
CA LEU A 50 -18.75 3.91 8.70
C LEU A 50 -19.86 4.54 7.85
N PRO A 51 -20.34 5.75 8.21
CA PRO A 51 -21.24 6.53 7.37
C PRO A 51 -20.66 6.72 5.97
N GLY A 52 -21.47 6.48 4.94
CA GLY A 52 -21.06 6.63 3.54
C GLY A 52 -20.13 5.53 3.00
N ARG A 53 -19.75 4.52 3.81
CA ARG A 53 -18.98 3.34 3.37
C ARG A 53 -17.77 3.69 2.49
N PRO A 54 -16.85 4.54 2.99
CA PRO A 54 -15.78 5.13 2.20
C PRO A 54 -14.91 4.07 1.52
N GLY A 55 -14.66 4.23 0.22
CA GLY A 55 -13.81 3.33 -0.56
C GLY A 55 -14.44 1.98 -0.93
N LEU A 56 -15.63 1.65 -0.41
CA LEU A 56 -16.36 0.46 -0.83
C LEU A 56 -17.12 0.74 -2.13
N HIS A 57 -17.09 -0.23 -3.05
CA HIS A 57 -17.83 -0.19 -4.30
C HIS A 57 -18.78 -1.38 -4.38
N LEU A 58 -20.07 -1.11 -4.60
CA LEU A 58 -21.06 -2.16 -4.83
C LEU A 58 -20.91 -2.68 -6.26
N LEU A 59 -20.71 -3.98 -6.41
CA LEU A 59 -20.66 -4.64 -7.71
C LEU A 59 -21.94 -5.43 -7.93
N HIS A 60 -22.66 -5.10 -9.00
CA HIS A 60 -23.77 -5.90 -9.50
C HIS A 60 -23.26 -7.04 -10.37
N LYS A 61 -24.16 -7.97 -10.71
CA LYS A 61 -23.83 -9.13 -11.55
C LYS A 61 -23.15 -8.69 -12.86
N GLY A 62 -21.96 -9.22 -13.12
CA GLY A 62 -21.17 -8.93 -14.32
C GLY A 62 -20.23 -7.72 -14.20
N GLN A 63 -20.25 -6.99 -13.08
CA GLN A 63 -19.29 -5.90 -12.84
C GLN A 63 -18.03 -6.41 -12.13
N SER A 64 -16.94 -5.69 -12.31
CA SER A 64 -15.64 -5.95 -11.68
C SER A 64 -15.07 -4.67 -11.08
N ALA A 65 -14.17 -4.84 -10.12
CA ALA A 65 -13.29 -3.80 -9.62
C ALA A 65 -11.84 -4.32 -9.67
N GLY A 66 -10.89 -3.41 -9.77
CA GLY A 66 -9.47 -3.73 -9.84
C GLY A 66 -8.64 -2.80 -8.98
N LEU A 67 -7.53 -3.34 -8.48
CA LEU A 67 -6.46 -2.62 -7.81
C LEU A 67 -5.16 -3.03 -8.50
N ALA A 68 -4.21 -2.12 -8.56
CA ALA A 68 -2.87 -2.42 -9.06
C ALA A 68 -1.83 -1.90 -8.06
N LEU A 69 -0.78 -2.69 -7.86
CA LEU A 69 0.41 -2.31 -7.10
C LEU A 69 1.63 -2.61 -7.96
N SER A 70 2.55 -1.65 -8.05
CA SER A 70 3.89 -1.88 -8.56
C SER A 70 4.93 -1.49 -7.52
N LEU A 71 6.00 -2.27 -7.47
CA LEU A 71 7.17 -2.05 -6.62
C LEU A 71 8.39 -1.97 -7.53
N GLY A 72 9.00 -0.78 -7.59
CA GLY A 72 10.24 -0.54 -8.32
C GLY A 72 11.42 -0.58 -7.38
N TYR A 73 12.30 -1.56 -7.54
CA TYR A 73 13.57 -1.59 -6.81
C TYR A 73 14.53 -0.54 -7.36
N ARG A 74 15.19 0.20 -6.47
CA ARG A 74 16.23 1.17 -6.80
C ARG A 74 17.43 1.00 -5.86
N PRO A 75 18.63 0.66 -6.36
CA PRO A 75 19.82 0.67 -5.52
C PRO A 75 20.16 2.12 -5.13
N LEU A 76 20.57 2.32 -3.89
CA LEU A 76 21.20 3.54 -3.44
C LEU A 76 22.65 3.51 -3.92
N ARG A 77 23.02 4.44 -4.79
CA ARG A 77 24.43 4.60 -5.18
C ARG A 77 25.19 5.09 -3.95
N GLY A 78 26.20 4.34 -3.53
CA GLY A 78 27.01 4.69 -2.38
C GLY A 78 27.59 6.11 -2.49
N ILE A 79 27.53 6.84 -1.38
CA ILE A 79 28.64 7.73 -1.05
C ILE A 79 29.76 6.78 -0.59
N LEU A 80 30.71 6.56 -1.51
CA LEU A 80 31.93 5.73 -1.44
C LEU A 80 31.77 4.22 -1.68
#